data_AF-A0A2N1H1L1-F1
#
_entry.id   AF-A0A2N1H1L1-F1
#
_cell.length_a   1.000
_cell.length_b   1.000
_cell.length_c   1.000
_cell.angle_alpha   90.00
_cell.angle_beta   90.00
_cell.angle_gamma   90.00
#
_symmetry.space_group_name_H-M   'P 1'
#
loop_
_entity.id
_entity.type
_entity.pdbx_description
1 polymer ?
#
loop_
_entity_poly.entity_id
_entity_poly.type
_entity_poly.pdbx_seq_one_letter_code
_entity_poly.pdbx_strand_id
1 'polypeptide(L)'
;MSTPAAGTTNKGVLSRNDYLAPLPIPTGRKPSDVLNIIWRKNGVFLDVGNYSIGSAVMVLWPGVMLFLGLAYVFKDPDALILGACIMVLPIFWLIQELFREVPLPIRFNRQRREVCVPRDNGEYWIVPWESVTAAATQHSSVSQGGKATMG
;
A
#
# COMPACT_ATOMS: atom_id res chain seq x y z
N MET A 1 -15.60 -0.68 -25.01
CA MET A 1 -16.18 -1.07 -23.71
C MET A 1 -16.69 0.18 -23.03
N SER A 2 -17.98 0.26 -22.70
CA SER A 2 -18.56 1.42 -22.01
C SER A 2 -18.15 1.41 -20.54
N THR A 3 -17.58 2.52 -20.06
CA THR A 3 -17.30 2.72 -18.64
C THR A 3 -18.62 2.85 -17.87
N PRO A 4 -18.82 2.11 -16.77
CA PRO A 4 -20.03 2.24 -15.95
C PRO A 4 -20.17 3.66 -15.40
N ALA A 5 -21.40 4.17 -15.36
CA ALA A 5 -21.68 5.53 -14.93
C ALA A 5 -21.33 5.74 -13.45
N ALA A 6 -20.89 6.94 -13.10
CA ALA A 6 -20.65 7.32 -11.72
C ALA A 6 -21.92 7.21 -10.86
N GLY A 7 -21.75 6.77 -9.61
CA GLY A 7 -22.84 6.46 -8.68
C GLY A 7 -23.40 5.04 -8.82
N THR A 8 -22.94 4.25 -9.79
CA THR A 8 -23.36 2.85 -9.91
C THR A 8 -22.64 1.97 -8.88
N THR A 9 -23.38 1.03 -8.28
CA THR A 9 -22.83 -0.01 -7.41
C THR A 9 -23.06 -1.36 -8.06
N ASN A 10 -22.00 -2.15 -8.24
CA ASN A 10 -22.11 -3.55 -8.65
C ASN A 10 -21.75 -4.44 -7.45
N LYS A 11 -22.69 -5.29 -7.03
CA LYS A 11 -22.48 -6.28 -5.95
C LYS A 11 -22.28 -7.67 -6.55
N GLY A 12 -21.13 -8.27 -6.26
CA GLY A 12 -20.91 -9.70 -6.38
C GLY A 12 -21.24 -10.43 -5.07
N VAL A 13 -20.97 -11.73 -5.02
CA VAL A 13 -21.24 -12.59 -3.86
C VAL A 13 -20.39 -12.19 -2.64
N LEU A 14 -19.13 -11.81 -2.87
CA LEU A 14 -18.16 -11.39 -1.84
C LEU A 14 -17.50 -10.04 -2.14
N SER A 15 -17.94 -9.36 -3.20
CA SER A 15 -17.32 -8.12 -3.67
C SER A 15 -18.36 -7.04 -3.90
N ARG A 16 -17.95 -5.78 -3.74
CA ARG A 16 -18.77 -4.62 -4.10
C ARG A 16 -17.86 -3.61 -4.78
N ASN A 17 -18.20 -3.27 -6.02
CA ASN A 17 -17.53 -2.24 -6.80
C ASN A 17 -18.42 -1.01 -6.83
N ASP A 18 -18.01 0.04 -6.14
CA ASP A 18 -18.67 1.34 -6.17
C ASP A 18 -17.94 2.25 -7.17
N TYR A 19 -18.63 2.65 -8.24
CA TYR A 19 -18.08 3.53 -9.27
C TYR A 19 -18.33 4.97 -8.87
N LEU A 20 -17.33 5.62 -8.27
CA LEU A 20 -17.42 7.01 -7.81
C LEU A 20 -16.80 7.95 -8.84
N ALA A 21 -17.46 9.06 -9.16
CA ALA A 21 -16.81 10.22 -9.79
C ALA A 21 -16.73 11.32 -8.75
N PRO A 22 -15.61 11.47 -8.03
CA PRO A 22 -15.54 12.48 -7.00
C PRO A 22 -15.36 13.86 -7.67
N LEU A 23 -16.30 14.77 -7.42
CA LEU A 23 -15.87 16.11 -7.02
C LEU A 23 -15.32 16.02 -5.58
N PRO A 24 -14.33 16.86 -5.21
CA PRO A 24 -13.80 16.88 -3.86
C PRO A 24 -14.88 17.37 -2.89
N ILE A 25 -15.64 16.43 -2.32
CA ILE A 25 -16.56 16.72 -1.22
C ILE A 25 -15.69 16.82 0.05
N PRO A 26 -15.63 17.97 0.73
CA PRO A 26 -14.89 18.08 1.98
C PRO A 26 -15.58 17.20 3.03
N THR A 27 -14.98 16.05 3.32
CA THR A 27 -15.54 15.04 4.23
C THR A 27 -15.37 15.40 5.70
N GLY A 28 -14.67 16.49 6.03
CA GLY A 28 -14.34 16.91 7.40
C GLY A 28 -13.45 15.92 8.16
N ARG A 29 -13.05 14.80 7.53
CA ARG A 29 -12.21 13.77 8.13
C ARG A 29 -10.74 14.09 7.90
N LYS A 30 -9.92 13.76 8.90
CA LYS A 30 -8.46 13.84 8.75
C LYS A 30 -8.03 12.88 7.64
N PRO A 31 -7.06 13.27 6.79
CA PRO A 31 -6.32 12.36 5.93
C PRO A 31 -5.91 11.09 6.68
N SER A 32 -6.41 9.94 6.25
CA SER A 32 -5.87 8.63 6.64
C SER A 32 -5.13 8.03 5.46
N ASP A 33 -4.01 7.38 5.76
CA ASP A 33 -3.32 6.47 4.85
C ASP A 33 -3.12 5.18 5.61
N VAL A 34 -3.96 4.18 5.31
CA VAL A 34 -3.98 2.91 6.05
C VAL A 34 -2.78 2.04 5.67
N LEU A 35 -2.25 2.20 4.45
CA LEU A 35 -1.21 1.35 3.89
C LEU A 35 0.17 2.02 3.89
N ASN A 36 0.29 3.28 4.36
CA ASN A 36 1.50 4.11 4.23
C ASN A 36 2.04 4.12 2.78
N ILE A 37 1.14 4.12 1.80
CA ILE A 37 1.45 4.13 0.36
C ILE A 37 1.52 5.56 -0.20
N ILE A 38 1.00 6.55 0.53
CA ILE A 38 1.00 7.95 0.16
C ILE A 38 2.28 8.58 0.68
N TRP A 39 3.20 8.85 -0.25
CA TRP A 39 4.50 9.43 0.09
C TRP A 39 4.40 10.90 0.44
N ARG A 40 3.67 11.68 -0.37
CA ARG A 40 3.46 13.13 -0.15
C ARG A 40 2.01 13.49 -0.42
N LYS A 41 1.39 14.20 0.53
CA LYS A 41 0.02 14.71 0.41
C LYS A 41 -0.02 16.20 0.70
N ASN A 42 -0.22 17.00 -0.35
CA ASN A 42 -0.39 18.44 -0.26
C ASN A 42 -1.70 18.88 -0.94
N GLY A 43 -2.03 20.17 -0.86
CA GLY A 43 -3.19 20.75 -1.57
C GLY A 43 -3.05 20.70 -3.10
N VAL A 44 -1.82 20.64 -3.61
CA VAL A 44 -1.50 20.69 -5.05
C VAL A 44 -1.40 19.30 -5.68
N PHE A 45 -0.65 18.39 -5.06
CA PHE A 45 -0.38 17.06 -5.58
C PHE A 45 -0.42 15.97 -4.50
N LEU A 46 -0.60 14.74 -4.95
CA LEU A 46 -0.58 13.50 -4.18
C LEU A 46 0.34 12.50 -4.87
N ASP A 47 1.43 12.11 -4.21
CA ASP A 47 2.34 11.07 -4.70
C ASP A 47 1.98 9.73 -4.04
N VAL A 48 1.63 8.73 -4.86
CA VAL A 48 1.32 7.37 -4.42
C VAL A 48 2.44 6.43 -4.86
N GLY A 49 3.09 5.80 -3.90
CA GLY A 49 4.18 4.84 -4.12
C GLY A 49 3.78 3.43 -3.69
N ASN A 50 4.44 2.43 -4.27
CA ASN A 50 4.25 1.01 -3.92
C ASN A 50 5.43 0.46 -3.11
N TYR A 51 6.12 1.31 -2.35
CA TYR A 51 7.39 0.96 -1.72
C TYR A 51 7.33 1.21 -0.22
N SER A 52 7.27 0.13 0.56
CA SER A 52 7.21 0.18 2.03
C SER A 52 8.27 -0.74 2.63
N ILE A 53 9.46 -0.20 2.87
CA ILE A 53 10.52 -0.92 3.64
C ILE A 53 9.99 -1.30 5.04
N GLY A 54 9.14 -0.44 5.61
CA GLY A 54 8.54 -0.67 6.92
C GLY A 54 7.77 -1.99 7.01
N SER A 55 7.00 -2.35 5.98
CA SER A 55 6.25 -3.61 5.99
C SER A 55 7.17 -4.83 5.94
N ALA A 56 8.27 -4.77 5.19
CA ALA A 56 9.25 -5.86 5.14
C ALA A 56 9.92 -6.10 6.50
N VAL A 57 10.31 -5.02 7.20
CA VAL A 57 10.87 -5.13 8.57
C VAL A 57 9.86 -5.73 9.54
N MET A 58 8.58 -5.31 9.46
CA MET A 58 7.51 -5.83 10.32
C MET A 58 7.25 -7.33 10.11
N VAL A 59 7.51 -7.87 8.91
CA VAL A 59 7.39 -9.30 8.61
C VAL A 59 8.61 -10.09 9.11
N LEU A 60 9.83 -9.53 8.99
CA LEU A 60 11.05 -10.21 9.42
C LEU A 60 11.23 -10.24 10.94
N TRP A 61 10.80 -9.17 11.62
CA TRP A 61 11.01 -9.01 13.06
C TRP A 61 10.45 -10.16 13.92
N PRO A 62 9.20 -10.64 13.72
CA PRO A 62 8.68 -11.81 14.42
C PRO A 62 9.53 -13.07 14.22
N GLY A 63 10.10 -13.27 13.03
CA GLY A 63 10.99 -14.39 12.75
C GLY A 63 12.26 -14.34 13.61
N VAL A 64 12.89 -13.16 13.71
CA VAL A 64 14.06 -12.95 14.58
C VAL A 64 13.71 -13.19 16.05
N MET A 65 12.59 -12.63 16.52
CA MET A 65 12.13 -12.80 17.91
C MET A 65 11.78 -14.25 18.24
N LEU A 66 11.23 -15.00 17.28
CA LEU A 66 10.92 -16.41 17.45
C LEU A 66 12.18 -17.24 17.72
N PHE A 67 13.22 -17.11 16.89
CA PHE A 67 14.46 -17.88 17.06
C PHE A 67 15.25 -17.46 18.31
N LEU A 68 15.25 -16.16 18.66
CA LEU A 68 15.78 -15.69 19.94
C LEU A 68 15.02 -16.29 21.13
N GLY A 69 13.69 -16.32 21.06
CA GLY A 69 12.84 -16.92 22.08
C GLY A 69 13.07 -18.42 22.23
N LEU A 70 13.19 -19.15 21.12
CA LEU A 70 13.50 -20.59 21.13
C LEU A 70 14.87 -20.87 21.78
N ALA A 71 15.91 -20.13 21.38
CA ALA A 71 17.24 -20.29 21.98
C ALA A 71 17.23 -19.98 23.49
N TYR A 72 16.46 -18.99 23.93
CA TYR A 72 16.33 -18.66 25.35
C TYR A 72 15.57 -19.72 26.15
N VAL A 73 14.45 -20.22 25.63
CA VAL A 73 13.59 -21.21 26.31
C VAL A 73 14.26 -22.58 26.40
N PHE A 74 14.84 -23.05 25.29
CA PHE A 74 15.47 -24.36 25.24
C PHE A 74 16.92 -24.36 25.72
N LYS A 75 17.53 -23.16 25.88
CA LYS A 75 18.96 -22.97 26.19
C LYS A 75 19.90 -23.63 25.18
N ASP A 76 19.40 -23.85 23.96
CA ASP A 76 20.12 -24.48 22.88
C ASP A 76 20.65 -23.42 21.91
N PRO A 77 21.98 -23.18 21.85
CA PRO A 77 22.56 -22.19 20.95
C PRO A 77 22.39 -22.56 19.47
N ASP A 78 22.21 -23.86 19.18
CA ASP A 78 22.02 -24.37 17.81
C ASP A 78 20.75 -23.81 17.15
N ALA A 79 19.74 -23.43 17.95
CA ALA A 79 18.53 -22.77 17.45
C ALA A 79 18.82 -21.40 16.80
N LEU A 80 19.86 -20.69 17.24
CA LEU A 80 20.29 -19.44 16.61
C LEU A 80 20.98 -19.67 15.27
N ILE A 81 21.76 -20.75 15.15
CA ILE A 81 22.43 -21.13 13.90
C ILE A 81 21.37 -21.49 12.86
N LEU A 82 20.38 -22.29 13.24
CA LEU A 82 19.25 -22.64 12.37
C LEU A 82 18.44 -21.40 11.96
N GLY A 83 18.12 -20.53 12.92
CA GLY A 83 17.41 -19.28 12.66
C GLY A 83 18.17 -18.36 11.70
N ALA A 84 19.49 -18.24 11.86
CA ALA A 84 20.33 -17.47 10.95
C ALA A 84 20.29 -18.05 9.53
N CYS A 85 20.44 -19.37 9.37
CA CYS A 85 20.37 -20.02 8.05
C CYS A 85 19.03 -19.77 7.33
N ILE A 86 17.91 -19.82 8.06
CA ILE A 86 16.58 -19.58 7.49
C ILE A 86 16.38 -18.10 7.13
N MET A 87 16.85 -17.19 7.99
CA MET A 87 16.63 -15.75 7.84
C MET A 87 17.59 -15.08 6.85
N VAL A 88 18.70 -15.73 6.46
CA VAL A 88 19.67 -15.19 5.49
C VAL A 88 19.03 -14.87 4.15
N LEU A 89 18.20 -15.76 3.59
CA LEU A 89 17.52 -15.55 2.31
C LEU A 89 16.60 -14.31 2.29
N PRO A 90 15.64 -14.17 3.22
CA PRO A 90 14.74 -13.02 3.22
C PRO A 90 15.44 -11.71 3.62
N ILE A 91 16.47 -11.75 4.47
CA ILE A 91 17.31 -10.57 4.77
C ILE A 91 18.06 -10.14 3.51
N PHE A 92 18.65 -11.08 2.77
CA PHE A 92 19.35 -10.78 1.52
C PHE A 92 18.41 -10.14 0.48
N TRP A 93 17.19 -10.66 0.32
CA TRP A 93 16.18 -10.05 -0.55
C TRP A 93 15.81 -8.63 -0.12
N LEU A 94 15.63 -8.38 1.18
CA LEU A 94 15.37 -7.04 1.70
C LEU A 94 16.54 -6.08 1.39
N ILE A 95 17.77 -6.53 1.54
CA ILE A 95 18.97 -5.74 1.23
C ILE A 95 19.00 -5.41 -0.27
N GLN A 96 18.74 -6.38 -1.16
CA GLN A 96 18.68 -6.13 -2.59
C GLN A 96 17.60 -5.11 -2.95
N GLU A 97 16.42 -5.21 -2.33
CA GLU A 97 15.32 -4.29 -2.57
C GLU A 97 15.63 -2.89 -2.05
N LEU A 98 16.41 -2.76 -0.96
CA LEU A 98 16.86 -1.46 -0.43
C LEU A 98 17.87 -0.77 -1.34
N PHE A 99 18.72 -1.53 -2.03
CA PHE A 99 19.68 -0.99 -2.99
C PHE A 99 19.07 -0.71 -4.37
N ARG A 100 17.84 -1.14 -4.61
CA ARG A 100 17.13 -0.85 -5.85
C ARG A 100 16.71 0.62 -5.85
N GLU A 101 16.80 1.26 -7.02
CA GLU A 101 16.31 2.62 -7.17
C GLU A 101 14.81 2.65 -6.86
N VAL A 102 14.41 3.59 -6.01
CA VAL A 102 13.01 3.73 -5.61
C VAL A 102 12.19 4.03 -6.85
N PRO A 103 11.16 3.21 -7.17
CA PRO A 103 10.35 3.45 -8.34
C PRO A 103 9.70 4.83 -8.22
N LEU A 104 9.67 5.56 -9.33
CA LEU A 104 9.03 6.86 -9.40
C LEU A 104 7.57 6.73 -8.93
N PRO A 105 7.07 7.62 -8.05
CA PRO A 105 5.70 7.51 -7.58
C PRO A 105 4.71 7.94 -8.66
N ILE A 106 3.51 7.38 -8.63
CA ILE A 106 2.39 7.89 -9.43
C ILE A 106 1.95 9.21 -8.82
N ARG A 107 1.94 10.28 -9.61
CA ARG A 107 1.58 11.63 -9.13
C ARG A 107 0.20 12.03 -9.63
N PHE A 108 -0.69 12.32 -8.71
CA PHE A 108 -1.98 12.94 -9.00
C PHE A 108 -1.90 14.44 -8.75
N ASN A 109 -2.05 15.25 -9.80
CA ASN A 109 -2.10 16.70 -9.70
C ASN A 109 -3.56 17.17 -9.59
N ARG A 110 -3.91 17.75 -8.44
CA ARG A 110 -5.28 18.18 -8.15
C ARG A 110 -5.64 19.50 -8.82
N GLN A 111 -4.67 20.40 -9.01
CA GLN A 111 -4.91 21.71 -9.63
C GLN A 111 -5.08 21.60 -11.15
N ARG A 112 -4.23 20.80 -11.81
CA ARG A 112 -4.28 20.61 -13.28
C ARG A 112 -5.21 19.48 -13.73
N ARG A 113 -5.68 18.65 -12.80
CA ARG A 113 -6.51 17.46 -13.07
C ARG A 113 -5.81 16.49 -14.03
N GLU A 114 -4.56 16.20 -13.73
CA GLU A 114 -3.68 15.31 -14.50
C GLU A 114 -3.09 14.23 -13.59
N VAL A 115 -2.85 13.04 -14.15
CA VAL A 115 -2.16 11.93 -13.48
C VAL A 115 -0.89 11.63 -14.26
N CYS A 116 0.24 11.62 -13.57
CA CYS A 116 1.54 11.23 -14.12
C CYS A 116 1.83 9.78 -13.70
N VAL A 117 1.82 8.88 -14.67
CA VAL A 117 2.17 7.47 -14.48
C VAL A 117 3.61 7.26 -14.94
N PRO A 118 4.50 6.74 -14.10
CA PRO A 118 5.86 6.42 -14.49
C PRO A 118 5.87 5.24 -15.46
N ARG A 119 6.64 5.35 -16.56
CA ARG A 119 6.90 4.24 -17.48
C ARG A 119 8.27 3.62 -17.17
N ASP A 120 8.48 2.38 -17.59
CA ASP A 120 9.76 1.66 -17.40
C ASP A 120 10.98 2.40 -17.99
N ASN A 121 10.75 3.30 -18.96
CA ASN A 121 11.79 4.12 -19.59
C ASN A 121 12.18 5.38 -18.76
N GLY A 122 11.59 5.59 -17.58
CA GLY A 122 11.81 6.79 -16.76
C GLY A 122 11.03 8.03 -17.22
N GLU A 123 10.30 7.96 -18.34
CA GLU A 123 9.39 9.01 -18.78
C GLU A 123 8.05 8.96 -18.03
N TYR A 124 7.44 10.13 -17.86
CA TYR A 124 6.09 10.25 -17.31
C TYR A 124 5.06 10.25 -18.43
N TRP A 125 4.14 9.29 -18.37
CA TRP A 125 2.92 9.34 -19.14
C TRP A 125 1.90 10.21 -18.42
N ILE A 126 1.67 11.41 -18.94
CA ILE A 126 0.72 12.37 -18.39
C ILE A 126 -0.62 12.18 -19.07
N VAL A 127 -1.65 11.90 -18.27
CA VAL A 127 -3.00 11.67 -18.75
C VAL A 127 -4.01 12.51 -17.97
N PRO A 128 -5.06 13.05 -18.63
CA PRO A 128 -6.14 13.75 -17.94
C PRO A 128 -6.80 12.82 -16.94
N TRP A 129 -7.16 13.33 -15.77
CA TRP A 129 -7.73 12.52 -14.70
C TRP A 129 -9.05 11.85 -15.10
N GLU A 130 -9.80 12.44 -16.02
CA GLU A 130 -11.05 11.90 -16.58
C GLU A 130 -10.84 10.63 -17.41
N SER A 131 -9.63 10.42 -17.93
CA SER A 131 -9.29 9.24 -18.73
C SER A 131 -8.82 8.05 -17.88
N VAL A 132 -8.58 8.25 -16.58
CA VAL A 132 -7.98 7.26 -15.69
C VAL A 132 -9.00 6.75 -14.68
N THR A 133 -9.17 5.43 -14.65
CA THR A 133 -9.87 4.75 -13.56
C THR A 133 -8.85 4.33 -12.51
N ALA A 134 -8.92 4.93 -11.32
CA ALA A 134 -8.15 4.49 -10.16
C ALA A 134 -8.97 3.53 -9.29
N ALA A 135 -8.39 2.39 -8.95
CA ALA A 135 -8.95 1.47 -7.96
C ALA A 135 -8.24 1.71 -6.62
N ALA A 136 -9.01 1.87 -5.54
CA ALA A 136 -8.49 1.98 -4.19
C ALA A 136 -9.11 0.89 -3.31
N THR A 137 -8.29 0.33 -2.42
CA THR A 137 -8.76 -0.67 -1.46
C THR A 137 -9.30 0.02 -0.22
N GLN A 138 -10.55 -0.25 0.13
CA GLN A 138 -11.16 0.17 1.39
C GLN A 138 -11.34 -1.05 2.29
N HIS A 139 -11.03 -0.90 3.59
CA HIS A 139 -11.24 -1.96 4.58
C HIS A 139 -12.38 -1.57 5.53
N SER A 140 -13.32 -2.49 5.77
CA SER A 140 -14.33 -2.29 6.81
C SER A 140 -14.44 -3.53 7.68
N SER A 141 -14.18 -3.37 8.98
CA SER A 141 -14.41 -4.40 9.98
C SER A 141 -15.78 -4.20 10.63
N VAL A 142 -16.50 -5.30 10.85
CA VAL A 142 -17.77 -5.30 11.57
C VAL A 142 -17.57 -6.11 12.85
N SER A 143 -17.77 -5.48 14.00
CA SER A 143 -17.77 -6.16 15.31
C SER A 143 -19.16 -6.04 15.93
N GLN A 144 -19.38 -6.67 17.08
CA GLN A 144 -20.65 -6.49 17.82
C GLN A 144 -20.91 -5.02 18.21
N GLY A 145 -19.85 -4.18 18.27
CA GLY A 145 -19.96 -2.74 18.47
C GLY A 145 -20.32 -1.93 17.22
N GLY A 146 -20.59 -2.59 16.09
CA GLY A 146 -20.99 -1.95 14.84
C GLY A 146 -19.90 -1.99 13.75
N LYS A 147 -20.15 -1.25 12.67
CA LYS A 147 -19.26 -1.18 11.51
C LYS A 147 -18.20 -0.10 11.70
N ALA A 148 -16.94 -0.51 11.77
CA ALA A 148 -15.78 0.37 11.65
C ALA A 148 -15.30 0.37 10.19
N THR A 149 -15.30 1.54 9.55
CA THR A 149 -14.75 1.72 8.20
C THR A 149 -13.44 2.47 8.27
N MET A 150 -12.37 1.91 7.71
CA MET A 150 -11.08 2.57 7.52
C MET A 150 -10.81 2.66 6.01
N GLY A 151 -10.51 3.86 5.54
CA GLY A 151 -10.21 4.13 4.13
C GLY A 151 -9.06 5.09 4.00
#